data_AF-A0A5K8A683-F1
#
_entry.id   AF-A0A5K8A683-F1
#
_cell.length_a   1.000
_cell.length_b   1.000
_cell.length_c   1.000
_cell.angle_alpha   90.00
_cell.angle_beta   90.00
_cell.angle_gamma   90.00
#
_symmetry.space_group_name_H-M   'P 1'
#
loop_
_entity.id
_entity.type
_entity.pdbx_description
1 polymer ?
#
loop_
_entity_poly.entity_id
_entity_poly.type
_entity_poly.pdbx_seq_one_letter_code
_entity_poly.pdbx_strand_id
1 'polypeptide(L)'
;MRHMFVVGATGTGKSVFLANMILQDIAKGHGLCVIDPHGDMVESILTRIPERRAEDVIVMDVLDEWPVSFNLLQWDSIEQRDMIIDEMYHAMDLMYDMKETGGPIFENHFRNMLKLLCGDGSKQRSGFSPTVLDFERCYQDSDLRKWLKERTSEKEVIDFLQQIEKADYGDIRICNVSQYVTSKFGRFSSDTRLRRIFGQNKSSFSFDDILSQGRIFLVKMGRGRWGTEVSRLLASQLVARFKIAAMKRGAISEKDRKDFFLYVDEAGLIPPDSVGDLLSEARKYRLGVVLSTQYTKRHWFSSIGNLAKGVQFFILITDSYIQYDWFFKPAITY
;
A
#
# COMPACT_ATOMS: atom_id res chain seq x y z
N MET A 1 -17.03 -12.90 -9.78
CA MET A 1 -15.69 -12.26 -9.92
C MET A 1 -14.61 -13.27 -9.55
N ARG A 2 -13.48 -13.31 -10.28
CA ARG A 2 -12.35 -14.22 -10.03
C ARG A 2 -11.07 -13.41 -9.85
N HIS A 3 -10.14 -13.92 -9.06
CA HIS A 3 -8.77 -13.37 -8.98
C HIS A 3 -7.85 -14.17 -9.90
N MET A 4 -6.79 -13.52 -10.35
CA MET A 4 -5.77 -14.16 -11.18
C MET A 4 -4.40 -13.95 -10.57
N PHE A 5 -3.60 -15.02 -10.56
CA PHE A 5 -2.20 -14.96 -10.18
C PHE A 5 -1.34 -15.43 -11.35
N VAL A 6 -0.55 -14.53 -11.93
CA VAL A 6 0.27 -14.75 -13.11
C VAL A 6 1.73 -14.94 -12.72
N VAL A 7 2.29 -16.10 -13.02
CA VAL A 7 3.70 -16.41 -12.74
C VAL A 7 4.46 -16.48 -14.06
N GLY A 8 5.56 -15.76 -14.17
CA GLY A 8 6.42 -15.87 -15.35
C GLY A 8 7.73 -15.13 -15.20
N ALA A 9 8.83 -15.78 -15.60
CA ALA A 9 10.16 -15.20 -15.64
C ALA A 9 10.23 -13.94 -16.53
N THR A 10 11.33 -13.20 -16.43
CA THR A 10 11.59 -12.05 -17.31
C THR A 10 11.65 -12.51 -18.77
N GLY A 11 11.01 -11.76 -19.67
CA GLY A 11 10.98 -12.07 -21.10
C GLY A 11 9.90 -13.05 -21.55
N THR A 12 9.10 -13.64 -20.64
CA THR A 12 8.05 -14.62 -21.00
C THR A 12 6.76 -14.01 -21.59
N GLY A 13 6.72 -12.70 -21.82
CA GLY A 13 5.54 -11.98 -22.30
C GLY A 13 4.51 -11.60 -21.22
N LYS A 14 4.83 -11.74 -19.93
CA LYS A 14 3.95 -11.40 -18.80
C LYS A 14 3.35 -9.99 -18.88
N SER A 15 4.16 -8.96 -19.10
CA SER A 15 3.67 -7.57 -19.16
C SER A 15 2.76 -7.35 -20.37
N VAL A 16 3.03 -8.01 -21.50
CA VAL A 16 2.16 -7.97 -22.70
C VAL A 16 0.82 -8.65 -22.41
N PHE A 17 0.84 -9.79 -21.72
CA PHE A 17 -0.37 -10.49 -21.31
C PHE A 17 -1.24 -9.62 -20.39
N LEU A 18 -0.65 -9.03 -19.34
CA LEU A 18 -1.34 -8.12 -18.43
C LEU A 18 -1.88 -6.88 -19.15
N ALA A 19 -1.08 -6.22 -19.99
CA ALA A 19 -1.51 -5.04 -20.74
C ALA A 19 -2.74 -5.33 -21.62
N ASN A 20 -2.79 -6.49 -22.26
CA ASN A 20 -3.94 -6.88 -23.07
C ASN A 20 -5.18 -7.17 -22.23
N MET A 21 -5.04 -7.76 -21.03
CA MET A 21 -6.15 -7.92 -20.10
C MET A 21 -6.70 -6.57 -19.64
N ILE A 22 -5.80 -5.65 -19.25
CA ILE A 22 -6.16 -4.31 -18.80
C ILE A 22 -6.94 -3.57 -19.88
N LEU A 23 -6.46 -3.58 -21.13
CA LEU A 23 -7.14 -2.91 -22.24
C LEU A 23 -8.51 -3.52 -22.56
N GLN A 24 -8.69 -4.84 -22.39
CA GLN A 24 -10.00 -5.47 -22.53
C GLN A 24 -10.97 -5.00 -21.45
N ASP A 25 -10.52 -4.85 -20.20
CA ASP A 25 -11.35 -4.32 -19.11
C ASP A 25 -11.73 -2.85 -19.34
N ILE A 26 -10.77 -2.03 -19.79
CA ILE A 26 -11.02 -0.63 -20.17
C ILE A 26 -12.06 -0.55 -21.29
N ALA A 27 -11.92 -1.39 -22.32
CA ALA A 27 -12.84 -1.45 -23.45
C ALA A 27 -14.26 -1.89 -23.03
N LYS A 28 -14.38 -2.75 -22.01
CA LYS A 28 -15.66 -3.16 -21.42
C LYS A 28 -16.29 -2.11 -20.50
N GLY A 29 -15.61 -1.00 -20.24
CA GLY A 29 -16.11 0.05 -19.36
C GLY A 29 -15.84 -0.20 -17.87
N HIS A 30 -14.97 -1.15 -17.52
CA HIS A 30 -14.59 -1.37 -16.13
C HIS A 30 -13.67 -0.24 -15.64
N GLY A 31 -13.76 0.04 -14.33
CA GLY A 31 -12.75 0.82 -13.62
C GLY A 31 -11.62 -0.07 -13.15
N LEU A 32 -10.40 0.46 -13.11
CA LEU A 32 -9.24 -0.31 -12.68
C LEU A 32 -8.10 0.55 -12.14
N CYS A 33 -7.22 -0.11 -11.40
CA CYS A 33 -5.94 0.40 -10.97
C CYS A 33 -4.81 -0.49 -11.51
N VAL A 34 -3.74 0.11 -12.03
CA VAL A 34 -2.52 -0.58 -12.44
C VAL A 34 -1.35 -0.08 -11.60
N ILE A 35 -0.67 -1.00 -10.93
CA ILE A 35 0.56 -0.76 -10.18
C ILE A 35 1.73 -1.36 -10.96
N ASP A 36 2.54 -0.47 -11.55
CA ASP A 36 3.70 -0.83 -12.36
C ASP A 36 4.99 -0.26 -11.74
N PRO A 37 5.88 -1.13 -11.23
CA PRO A 37 7.15 -0.70 -10.65
C PRO A 37 8.09 -0.05 -11.67
N HIS A 38 8.03 -0.48 -12.93
CA HIS A 38 8.96 -0.10 -13.99
C HIS A 38 8.40 1.04 -14.85
N GLY A 39 7.09 1.03 -15.09
CA GLY A 39 6.34 2.05 -15.81
C GLY A 39 6.11 1.72 -17.29
N ASP A 40 6.86 0.77 -17.86
CA ASP A 40 6.77 0.40 -19.28
C ASP A 40 5.38 -0.13 -19.67
N MET A 41 4.71 -0.84 -18.77
CA MET A 41 3.36 -1.35 -19.02
C MET A 41 2.35 -0.20 -19.01
N VAL A 42 2.48 0.75 -18.09
CA VAL A 42 1.62 1.94 -18.05
C VAL A 42 1.78 2.78 -19.33
N GLU A 43 3.01 3.04 -19.78
CA GLU A 43 3.27 3.77 -21.03
C GLU A 43 2.61 3.08 -22.23
N SER A 44 2.74 1.76 -22.33
CA SER A 44 2.13 0.97 -23.40
C SER A 44 0.60 1.01 -23.38
N ILE A 45 0.00 1.03 -22.19
CA ILE A 45 -1.47 1.09 -22.04
C ILE A 45 -1.98 2.49 -22.40
N LEU A 46 -1.31 3.56 -21.93
CA LEU A 46 -1.73 4.94 -22.13
C LEU A 46 -2.00 5.28 -23.61
N THR A 47 -1.13 4.83 -24.52
CA THR A 47 -1.29 5.09 -25.96
C THR A 47 -2.39 4.25 -26.62
N ARG A 48 -3.04 3.34 -25.89
CA ARG A 48 -4.03 2.37 -26.38
C ARG A 48 -5.39 2.51 -25.69
N ILE A 49 -5.53 3.42 -24.72
CA ILE A 49 -6.81 3.70 -24.07
C ILE A 49 -7.77 4.32 -25.11
N PRO A 50 -9.03 3.82 -25.23
CA PRO A 50 -10.02 4.42 -26.11
C PRO A 50 -10.29 5.88 -25.73
N GLU A 51 -10.38 6.77 -26.72
CA GLU A 51 -10.59 8.22 -26.52
C GLU A 51 -11.78 8.54 -25.60
N ARG A 52 -12.89 7.78 -25.71
CA ARG A 52 -14.08 7.90 -24.86
C ARG A 52 -13.85 7.66 -23.35
N ARG A 53 -12.67 7.14 -22.97
CA ARG A 53 -12.25 6.89 -21.58
C ARG A 53 -11.10 7.80 -21.15
N ALA A 54 -10.62 8.70 -22.01
CA ALA A 54 -9.44 9.52 -21.73
C ALA A 54 -9.63 10.41 -20.49
N GLU A 55 -10.82 10.97 -20.30
CA GLU A 55 -11.16 11.81 -19.14
C GLU A 55 -11.26 11.02 -17.82
N ASP A 56 -11.36 9.69 -17.89
CA ASP A 56 -11.39 8.83 -16.71
C ASP A 56 -9.98 8.49 -16.18
N VAL A 57 -8.93 8.88 -16.90
CA VAL A 57 -7.55 8.48 -16.61
C VAL A 57 -6.91 9.41 -15.58
N ILE A 58 -6.37 8.82 -14.53
CA ILE A 58 -5.50 9.49 -13.57
C ILE A 58 -4.15 8.77 -13.60
N VAL A 59 -3.08 9.53 -13.83
CA VAL A 59 -1.71 9.01 -13.82
C VAL A 59 -0.98 9.49 -12.58
N MET A 60 -0.52 8.54 -11.77
CA MET A 60 0.42 8.78 -10.68
C MET A 60 1.81 8.37 -11.13
N ASP A 61 2.58 9.33 -11.62
CA ASP A 61 3.99 9.13 -11.94
C ASP A 61 4.87 9.76 -10.85
N VAL A 62 5.56 8.92 -10.07
CA VAL A 62 6.44 9.40 -9.00
C VAL A 62 7.75 9.99 -9.51
N LEU A 63 8.01 9.89 -10.82
CA LEU A 63 9.14 10.53 -11.50
C LEU A 63 8.77 11.86 -12.14
N ASP A 64 7.49 12.22 -12.17
CA ASP A 64 7.02 13.50 -12.70
C ASP A 64 7.58 14.67 -11.88
N GLU A 65 7.79 15.81 -12.55
CA GLU A 65 8.13 17.06 -11.90
C GLU A 65 6.93 17.65 -11.13
N TRP A 66 5.73 17.41 -11.64
CA TRP A 66 4.45 17.86 -11.08
C TRP A 66 3.58 16.66 -10.70
N PRO A 67 4.04 15.82 -9.74
CA PRO A 67 3.36 14.56 -9.47
C PRO A 67 2.04 14.81 -8.73
N VAL A 68 1.11 13.88 -8.90
CA VAL A 68 -0.10 13.83 -8.05
C VAL A 68 0.30 13.65 -6.59
N SER A 69 -0.41 14.34 -5.70
CA SER A 69 -0.12 14.25 -4.28
C SER A 69 -0.80 13.03 -3.65
N PHE A 70 -0.09 12.37 -2.74
CA PHE A 70 -0.63 11.24 -1.98
C PHE A 70 -0.18 11.34 -0.52
N ASN A 71 -1.10 11.75 0.36
CA ASN A 71 -0.83 11.78 1.79
C ASN A 71 -1.03 10.38 2.38
N LEU A 72 0.07 9.70 2.73
CA LEU A 72 0.05 8.37 3.34
C LEU A 72 -0.72 8.33 4.67
N LEU A 73 -0.77 9.44 5.40
CA LEU A 73 -1.41 9.54 6.71
C LEU A 73 -2.81 10.15 6.65
N GLN A 74 -3.37 10.43 5.47
CA GLN A 74 -4.73 10.96 5.36
C GLN A 74 -5.75 9.88 5.77
N TRP A 75 -6.75 10.18 6.60
CA TRP A 75 -7.76 9.21 7.02
C TRP A 75 -9.10 9.90 7.27
N ASP A 76 -10.19 9.14 7.16
CA ASP A 76 -11.58 9.59 7.33
C ASP A 76 -12.26 9.01 8.58
N SER A 77 -11.79 7.86 9.07
CA SER A 77 -12.23 7.24 10.33
C SER A 77 -11.06 6.68 11.15
N ILE A 78 -11.30 6.46 12.44
CA ILE A 78 -10.30 5.92 13.37
C ILE A 78 -9.85 4.50 12.95
N GLU A 79 -10.79 3.68 12.46
CA GLU A 79 -10.50 2.34 11.97
C GLU A 79 -9.61 2.40 10.72
N GLN A 80 -9.89 3.34 9.81
CA GLN A 80 -9.05 3.54 8.64
C GLN A 80 -7.64 4.00 9.02
N ARG A 81 -7.52 4.91 10.01
CA ARG A 81 -6.22 5.35 10.54
C ARG A 81 -5.40 4.16 11.04
N ASP A 82 -6.00 3.29 11.85
CA ASP A 82 -5.30 2.14 12.41
C ASP A 82 -4.86 1.16 11.32
N MET A 83 -5.73 0.87 10.34
CA MET A 83 -5.36 0.04 9.19
C MET A 83 -4.21 0.62 8.36
N ILE A 84 -4.17 1.95 8.19
CA ILE A 84 -3.06 2.63 7.48
C ILE A 84 -1.74 2.41 8.25
N ILE A 85 -1.76 2.61 9.57
CA ILE A 85 -0.58 2.44 10.43
C ILE A 85 -0.12 0.98 10.42
N ASP A 86 -1.05 0.03 10.47
CA ASP A 86 -0.78 -1.40 10.39
C ASP A 86 -0.12 -1.77 9.06
N GLU A 87 -0.66 -1.31 7.93
CA GLU A 87 -0.06 -1.58 6.62
C GLU A 87 1.31 -0.91 6.46
N MET A 88 1.48 0.32 6.99
CA MET A 88 2.79 0.97 6.99
C MET A 88 3.81 0.14 7.77
N TYR A 89 3.42 -0.42 8.93
CA TYR A 89 4.28 -1.28 9.71
C TYR A 89 4.64 -2.57 8.96
N HIS A 90 3.66 -3.26 8.35
CA HIS A 90 3.91 -4.47 7.57
C HIS A 90 4.83 -4.22 6.36
N ALA A 91 4.68 -3.07 5.70
CA ALA A 91 5.58 -2.67 4.65
C ALA A 91 7.01 -2.47 5.16
N MET A 92 7.18 -1.84 6.33
CA MET A 92 8.49 -1.67 6.97
C MET A 92 9.10 -3.01 7.41
N ASP A 93 8.31 -3.93 7.96
CA ASP A 93 8.74 -5.28 8.32
C ASP A 93 9.32 -6.02 7.11
N LEU A 94 8.62 -5.96 5.97
CA LEU A 94 9.10 -6.55 4.71
C LEU A 94 10.39 -5.89 4.17
N MET A 95 10.60 -4.61 4.43
CA MET A 95 11.78 -3.88 3.95
C MET A 95 13.03 -4.17 4.75
N TYR A 96 12.90 -4.31 6.07
CA TYR A 96 14.04 -4.30 7.00
C TYR A 96 14.15 -5.55 7.87
N ASP A 97 13.26 -6.53 7.69
CA ASP A 97 13.16 -7.73 8.53
C ASP A 97 13.07 -7.36 10.01
N MET A 98 11.97 -6.68 10.36
CA MET A 98 11.80 -6.11 11.69
C MET A 98 11.52 -7.17 12.74
N LYS A 99 11.08 -8.37 12.32
CA LYS A 99 10.99 -9.56 13.18
C LYS A 99 12.35 -9.96 13.76
N GLU A 100 13.42 -9.87 12.98
CA GLU A 100 14.77 -10.19 13.47
C GLU A 100 15.49 -8.97 14.07
N THR A 101 15.25 -7.77 13.55
CA THR A 101 16.08 -6.58 13.86
C THR A 101 15.41 -5.49 14.68
N GLY A 102 14.07 -5.40 14.66
CA GLY A 102 13.30 -4.30 15.24
C GLY A 102 12.74 -4.56 16.63
N GLY A 103 12.29 -5.79 16.87
CA GLY A 103 11.69 -6.22 18.15
C GLY A 103 10.44 -5.44 18.58
N PRO A 104 9.82 -5.79 19.73
CA PRO A 104 8.58 -5.17 20.22
C PRO A 104 8.70 -3.67 20.50
N ILE A 105 9.92 -3.19 20.76
CA ILE A 105 10.20 -1.78 21.06
C ILE A 105 9.98 -0.92 19.81
N PHE A 106 10.51 -1.32 18.65
CA PHE A 106 10.32 -0.55 17.42
C PHE A 106 8.83 -0.46 17.08
N GLU A 107 8.12 -1.59 17.11
CA GLU A 107 6.69 -1.63 16.80
C GLU A 107 5.89 -0.69 17.71
N ASN A 108 6.11 -0.79 19.02
CA ASN A 108 5.44 0.04 19.99
C ASN A 108 5.70 1.54 19.74
N HIS A 109 6.95 1.91 19.44
CA HIS A 109 7.30 3.30 19.12
C HIS A 109 6.68 3.78 17.80
N PHE A 110 6.77 2.97 16.75
CA PHE A 110 6.27 3.29 15.42
C PHE A 110 4.76 3.53 15.46
N ARG A 111 4.01 2.58 16.02
CA ARG A 111 2.54 2.65 16.11
C ARG A 111 2.08 3.82 16.95
N ASN A 112 2.59 3.96 18.18
CA ASN A 112 2.11 5.01 19.08
C ASN A 112 2.49 6.41 18.60
N MET A 113 3.66 6.58 17.96
CA MET A 113 4.05 7.90 17.45
C MET A 113 3.26 8.28 16.19
N LEU A 114 2.92 7.32 15.33
CA LEU A 114 1.98 7.57 14.22
C LEU A 114 0.56 7.84 14.72
N LYS A 115 0.06 7.09 15.72
CA LYS A 115 -1.24 7.37 16.35
C LYS A 115 -1.28 8.77 16.96
N LEU A 116 -0.23 9.19 17.68
CA LEU A 116 -0.10 10.54 18.20
C LEU A 116 -0.17 11.59 17.08
N LEU A 117 0.62 11.38 16.02
CA LEU A 117 0.72 12.29 14.88
C LEU A 117 -0.61 12.41 14.12
N CYS A 118 -1.27 11.27 13.86
CA CYS A 118 -2.58 11.21 13.21
C CYS A 118 -3.68 11.79 14.09
N GLY A 119 -3.63 11.56 15.40
CA GLY A 119 -4.69 11.87 16.33
C GLY A 119 -5.87 10.91 16.21
N ASP A 120 -6.90 11.13 17.03
CA ASP A 120 -8.07 10.26 17.19
C ASP A 120 -9.39 10.91 16.76
N GLY A 121 -9.33 12.12 16.21
CA GLY A 121 -10.52 12.91 15.85
C GLY A 121 -11.31 13.46 17.03
N SER A 122 -10.91 13.19 18.28
CA SER A 122 -11.63 13.65 19.48
C SER A 122 -11.50 15.15 19.73
N LYS A 123 -10.37 15.73 19.32
CA LYS A 123 -10.05 17.15 19.51
C LYS A 123 -9.59 17.75 18.19
N GLN A 124 -10.10 18.95 17.89
CA GLN A 124 -9.81 19.64 16.64
C GLN A 124 -8.34 20.08 16.58
N ARG A 125 -7.67 19.72 15.49
CA ARG A 125 -6.29 20.11 15.16
C ARG A 125 -6.33 21.14 14.03
N SER A 126 -6.94 22.30 14.30
CA SER A 126 -7.19 23.32 13.27
C SER A 126 -5.90 23.69 12.53
N GLY A 127 -5.94 23.65 11.20
CA GLY A 127 -4.81 23.99 10.34
C GLY A 127 -3.69 22.94 10.29
N PHE A 128 -3.81 21.80 10.99
CA PHE A 128 -2.79 20.75 11.00
C PHE A 128 -3.34 19.46 10.38
N SER A 129 -2.73 19.05 9.27
CA SER A 129 -2.96 17.74 8.66
C SER A 129 -1.62 17.04 8.57
N PRO A 130 -1.44 15.92 9.28
CA PRO A 130 -0.14 15.28 9.37
C PRO A 130 0.24 14.68 8.02
N THR A 131 1.53 14.73 7.74
CA THR A 131 2.17 14.04 6.63
C THR A 131 3.23 13.08 7.15
N VAL A 132 3.71 12.17 6.31
CA VAL A 132 4.81 11.28 6.68
C VAL A 132 6.09 12.05 7.06
N LEU A 133 6.23 13.29 6.57
CA LEU A 133 7.38 14.16 6.88
C LEU A 133 7.33 14.70 8.32
N ASP A 134 6.15 14.75 8.94
CA ASP A 134 6.00 15.20 10.32
C ASP A 134 6.37 14.12 11.35
N PHE A 135 6.53 12.87 10.90
CA PHE A 135 6.85 11.75 11.76
C PHE A 135 8.19 11.93 12.50
N GLU A 136 9.21 12.44 11.81
CA GLU A 136 10.51 12.73 12.43
C GLU A 136 10.39 13.85 13.48
N ARG A 137 9.52 14.84 13.22
CA ARG A 137 9.28 15.97 14.13
C ARG A 137 8.66 15.52 15.44
N CYS A 138 7.85 14.47 15.45
CA CYS A 138 7.32 13.90 16.69
C CYS A 138 8.41 13.45 17.67
N TYR A 139 9.61 13.13 17.19
CA TYR A 139 10.75 12.77 18.03
C TYR A 139 11.61 13.98 18.42
N GLN A 140 11.80 14.94 17.51
CA GLN A 140 12.74 16.06 17.64
C GLN A 140 12.13 17.34 18.22
N ASP A 141 10.85 17.58 18.00
CA ASP A 141 10.13 18.81 18.35
C ASP A 141 9.27 18.56 19.60
N SER A 142 9.79 18.95 20.77
CA SER A 142 9.11 18.78 22.06
C SER A 142 7.82 19.60 22.16
N ASP A 143 7.78 20.79 21.56
CA ASP A 143 6.62 21.66 21.56
C ASP A 143 5.49 21.07 20.71
N LEU A 144 5.81 20.57 19.51
CA LEU A 144 4.85 19.84 18.67
C LEU A 144 4.31 18.62 19.41
N ARG A 145 5.18 17.79 19.99
CA ARG A 145 4.78 16.58 20.72
C ARG A 145 3.88 16.91 21.91
N LYS A 146 4.18 17.94 22.68
CA LYS A 146 3.32 18.43 23.77
C LYS A 146 1.97 18.90 23.22
N TRP A 147 1.97 19.68 22.14
CA TRP A 147 0.75 20.16 21.48
C TRP A 147 -0.14 19.02 20.97
N LEU A 148 0.46 17.96 20.41
CA LEU A 148 -0.24 16.75 19.96
C LEU A 148 -0.83 15.95 21.14
N LYS A 149 -0.06 15.80 22.22
CA LYS A 149 -0.47 15.10 23.45
C LYS A 149 -1.69 15.74 24.11
N GLU A 150 -1.75 17.07 24.17
CA GLU A 150 -2.91 17.80 24.68
C GLU A 150 -4.18 17.61 23.81
N ARG A 151 -4.00 17.18 22.55
CA ARG A 151 -5.01 17.03 21.50
C ARG A 151 -5.25 15.58 21.09
N THR A 152 -5.02 14.64 21.99
CA THR A 152 -5.50 13.26 21.91
C THR A 152 -6.24 12.91 23.19
N SER A 153 -7.12 11.92 23.11
CA SER A 153 -7.84 11.29 24.22
C SER A 153 -7.49 9.81 24.34
N GLU A 154 -6.64 9.28 23.46
CA GLU A 154 -6.18 7.88 23.50
C GLU A 154 -5.25 7.64 24.68
N LYS A 155 -5.76 6.90 25.67
CA LYS A 155 -5.02 6.56 26.88
C LYS A 155 -3.73 5.80 26.59
N GLU A 156 -3.75 4.84 25.67
CA GLU A 156 -2.57 4.04 25.28
C GLU A 156 -1.41 4.94 24.81
N VAL A 157 -1.70 5.91 23.95
CA VAL A 157 -0.72 6.86 23.41
C VAL A 157 -0.21 7.79 24.52
N ILE A 158 -1.09 8.25 25.40
CA ILE A 158 -0.73 9.11 26.54
C ILE A 158 0.18 8.36 27.52
N ASP A 159 -0.17 7.12 27.87
CA ASP A 159 0.60 6.27 28.78
C ASP A 159 1.99 5.95 28.19
N PHE A 160 2.06 5.64 26.89
CA PHE A 160 3.30 5.48 26.15
C PHE A 160 4.20 6.73 26.24
N LEU A 161 3.65 7.92 25.99
CA LEU A 161 4.42 9.17 26.09
C LEU A 161 4.94 9.42 27.52
N GLN A 162 4.11 9.17 28.53
CA GLN A 162 4.53 9.32 29.93
C GLN A 162 5.66 8.35 30.29
N GLN A 163 5.65 7.11 29.79
CA GLN A 163 6.72 6.14 30.03
C GLN A 163 8.04 6.60 29.42
N ILE A 164 7.97 7.18 28.23
CA ILE A 164 9.15 7.71 27.53
C ILE A 164 9.71 8.96 28.23
N GLU A 165 8.84 9.85 28.71
CA GLU A 165 9.23 11.08 29.42
C GLU A 165 9.76 10.82 30.84
N LYS A 166 9.26 9.80 31.55
CA LYS A 166 9.62 9.49 32.95
C LYS A 166 10.94 8.76 33.14
N ALA A 167 11.55 8.23 32.09
CA ALA A 167 12.86 7.61 32.24
C ALA A 167 13.89 8.71 32.58
N ASP A 168 14.77 8.49 33.57
CA ASP A 168 15.88 9.42 33.91
C ASP A 168 16.82 9.73 32.72
N TYR A 169 16.66 8.99 31.63
CA TYR A 169 17.32 9.11 30.33
C TYR A 169 16.30 9.24 29.18
N GLY A 170 15.12 9.82 29.43
CA GLY A 170 14.00 9.89 28.49
C GLY A 170 14.41 10.47 27.14
N ASP A 171 15.09 11.61 27.15
CA ASP A 171 15.63 12.23 25.93
C ASP A 171 16.68 11.34 25.25
N ILE A 172 17.52 10.63 26.00
CA ILE A 172 18.57 9.74 25.45
C ILE A 172 17.97 8.46 24.85
N ARG A 173 16.92 7.88 25.46
CA ARG A 173 16.16 6.73 24.90
C ARG A 173 15.34 7.14 23.68
N ILE A 174 14.70 8.31 23.72
CA ILE A 174 14.04 8.91 22.55
C ILE A 174 15.07 9.06 21.44
N CYS A 175 16.23 9.69 21.70
CA CYS A 175 17.26 9.91 20.70
C CYS A 175 17.74 8.59 20.07
N ASN A 176 18.05 7.57 20.86
CA ASN A 176 18.57 6.29 20.36
C ASN A 176 17.53 5.51 19.53
N VAL A 177 16.27 5.44 19.97
CA VAL A 177 15.20 4.78 19.21
C VAL A 177 14.78 5.64 18.01
N SER A 178 14.79 6.96 18.15
CA SER A 178 14.41 7.90 17.08
C SER A 178 15.33 7.75 15.87
N GLN A 179 16.65 7.73 16.03
CA GLN A 179 17.56 7.60 14.88
C GLN A 179 17.32 6.31 14.10
N TYR A 180 17.08 5.20 14.82
CA TYR A 180 16.76 3.92 14.19
C TYR A 180 15.42 3.97 13.44
N VAL A 181 14.38 4.55 14.05
CA VAL A 181 13.03 4.66 13.48
C VAL A 181 12.96 5.66 12.32
N THR A 182 13.51 6.86 12.48
CA THR A 182 13.47 7.93 11.49
C THR A 182 14.38 7.66 10.30
N SER A 183 15.48 6.92 10.48
CA SER A 183 16.34 6.52 9.35
C SER A 183 15.59 5.78 8.24
N LYS A 184 14.50 5.09 8.59
CA LYS A 184 13.65 4.36 7.63
C LYS A 184 12.75 5.28 6.80
N PHE A 185 12.53 6.51 7.26
CA PHE A 185 11.76 7.55 6.57
C PHE A 185 12.62 8.62 5.90
N GLY A 186 13.92 8.66 6.20
CA GLY A 186 14.82 9.72 5.72
C GLY A 186 14.83 9.92 4.21
N ARG A 187 14.53 8.89 3.38
CA ARG A 187 14.40 9.05 1.92
C ARG A 187 13.20 9.92 1.53
N PHE A 188 12.06 9.80 2.21
CA PHE A 188 10.89 10.66 1.98
C PHE A 188 11.19 12.11 2.36
N SER A 189 12.00 12.32 3.40
CA SER A 189 12.41 13.63 3.89
C SER A 189 13.49 14.31 3.05
N SER A 190 14.43 13.55 2.47
CA SER A 190 15.59 14.07 1.75
C SER A 190 15.38 14.25 0.25
N ASP A 191 14.48 13.48 -0.37
CA ASP A 191 14.23 13.60 -1.81
C ASP A 191 13.12 14.61 -2.13
N THR A 192 13.43 15.60 -2.99
CA THR A 192 12.49 16.67 -3.34
C THR A 192 11.22 16.16 -4.04
N ARG A 193 11.31 15.12 -4.88
CA ARG A 193 10.14 14.57 -5.59
C ARG A 193 9.25 13.78 -4.65
N LEU A 194 9.83 12.94 -3.79
CA LEU A 194 9.05 12.22 -2.77
C LEU A 194 8.37 13.20 -1.81
N ARG A 195 9.04 14.29 -1.41
CA ARG A 195 8.42 15.37 -0.61
C ARG A 195 7.24 16.02 -1.33
N ARG A 196 7.32 16.26 -2.65
CA ARG A 196 6.21 16.83 -3.43
C ARG A 196 4.98 15.92 -3.44
N ILE A 197 5.17 14.61 -3.39
CA ILE A 197 4.08 13.62 -3.37
C ILE A 197 3.52 13.46 -1.96
N PHE A 198 4.38 13.11 -0.99
CA PHE A 198 3.96 12.65 0.34
C PHE A 198 3.95 13.74 1.42
N GLY A 199 4.50 14.91 1.12
CA GLY A 199 4.53 16.08 2.02
C GLY A 199 3.33 17.00 1.85
N GLN A 200 2.33 16.61 1.07
CA GLN A 200 1.10 17.40 0.91
C GLN A 200 0.08 17.00 1.97
N ASN A 201 -0.60 17.99 2.53
CA ASN A 201 -1.60 17.78 3.57
C ASN A 201 -2.82 16.96 3.10
N LYS A 202 -3.09 16.96 1.79
CA LYS A 202 -4.18 16.21 1.15
C LYS A 202 -3.69 15.55 -0.13
N SER A 203 -4.25 14.38 -0.40
CA SER A 203 -4.12 13.69 -1.68
C SER A 203 -4.94 14.42 -2.75
N SER A 204 -4.44 14.47 -3.99
CA SER A 204 -5.11 15.14 -5.11
C SER A 204 -6.17 14.26 -5.77
N PHE A 205 -6.39 13.05 -5.23
CA PHE A 205 -7.35 12.07 -5.70
C PHE A 205 -8.06 11.40 -4.51
N SER A 206 -9.20 10.76 -4.79
CA SER A 206 -9.97 9.98 -3.82
C SER A 206 -10.15 8.55 -4.30
N PHE A 207 -9.79 7.58 -3.45
CA PHE A 207 -9.99 6.17 -3.76
C PHE A 207 -11.48 5.82 -3.89
N ASP A 208 -12.33 6.45 -3.08
CA ASP A 208 -13.78 6.27 -3.13
C ASP A 208 -14.36 6.79 -4.46
N ASP A 209 -13.85 7.92 -4.94
CA ASP A 209 -14.23 8.49 -6.24
C ASP A 209 -13.78 7.61 -7.41
N ILE A 210 -12.51 7.17 -7.38
CA ILE A 210 -11.94 6.25 -8.38
C ILE A 210 -12.81 4.98 -8.52
N LEU A 211 -13.25 4.41 -7.39
CA LEU A 211 -14.04 3.18 -7.37
C LEU A 211 -15.49 3.40 -7.82
N SER A 212 -16.15 4.46 -7.33
CA SER A 212 -17.56 4.73 -7.60
C SER A 212 -17.81 5.19 -9.05
N GLN A 213 -16.91 6.01 -9.58
CA GLN A 213 -16.96 6.49 -10.95
C GLN A 213 -16.41 5.48 -11.95
N GLY A 214 -15.62 4.49 -11.49
CA GLY A 214 -15.01 3.49 -12.37
C GLY A 214 -13.87 4.07 -13.20
N ARG A 215 -13.04 4.92 -12.57
CA ARG A 215 -11.89 5.56 -13.21
C ARG A 215 -10.76 4.58 -13.52
N ILE A 216 -9.80 5.03 -14.32
CA ILE A 216 -8.59 4.30 -14.69
C ILE A 216 -7.41 4.95 -13.95
N PHE A 217 -6.90 4.31 -12.91
CA PHE A 217 -5.80 4.82 -12.10
C PHE A 217 -4.50 4.10 -12.45
N LEU A 218 -3.53 4.79 -13.03
CA LEU A 218 -2.28 4.19 -13.51
C LEU A 218 -1.11 4.70 -12.68
N VAL A 219 -0.33 3.79 -12.09
CA VAL A 219 0.75 4.12 -11.17
C VAL A 219 2.09 3.68 -11.73
N LYS A 220 2.98 4.64 -11.94
CA LYS A 220 4.39 4.43 -12.29
C LYS A 220 5.24 4.69 -11.06
N MET A 221 5.87 3.66 -10.50
CA MET A 221 6.60 3.79 -9.23
C MET A 221 8.08 4.14 -9.37
N GLY A 222 8.62 4.18 -10.58
CA GLY A 222 10.02 4.58 -10.82
C GLY A 222 11.03 3.76 -10.02
N ARG A 223 10.82 2.43 -9.88
CA ARG A 223 11.63 1.53 -9.03
C ARG A 223 13.13 1.65 -9.33
N GLY A 224 13.50 1.85 -10.60
CA GLY A 224 14.91 2.02 -11.00
C GLY A 224 15.60 3.24 -10.36
N ARG A 225 14.84 4.29 -10.01
CA ARG A 225 15.38 5.49 -9.33
C ARG A 225 15.32 5.36 -7.80
N TRP A 226 14.21 4.86 -7.28
CA TRP A 226 13.93 4.94 -5.83
C TRP A 226 14.28 3.69 -5.04
N GLY A 227 14.56 2.58 -5.73
CA GLY A 227 14.81 1.30 -5.10
C GLY A 227 13.53 0.55 -4.76
N THR A 228 13.68 -0.62 -4.16
CA THR A 228 12.56 -1.53 -3.90
C THR A 228 11.77 -1.10 -2.66
N GLU A 229 12.41 -0.41 -1.72
CA GLU A 229 11.84 0.00 -0.44
C GLU A 229 10.72 1.02 -0.64
N VAL A 230 10.96 2.10 -1.38
CA VAL A 230 9.93 3.10 -1.67
C VAL A 230 8.79 2.49 -2.47
N SER A 231 9.10 1.63 -3.45
CA SER A 231 8.08 0.93 -4.24
C SER A 231 7.23 -0.02 -3.37
N ARG A 232 7.82 -0.70 -2.38
CA ARG A 232 7.08 -1.54 -1.42
C ARG A 232 6.10 -0.72 -0.60
N LEU A 233 6.53 0.42 -0.04
CA LEU A 233 5.64 1.25 0.79
C LEU A 233 4.50 1.80 -0.07
N LEU A 234 4.81 2.25 -1.27
CA LEU A 234 3.80 2.82 -2.16
C LEU A 234 2.80 1.75 -2.61
N ALA A 235 3.27 0.57 -3.02
CA ALA A 235 2.40 -0.52 -3.47
C ALA A 235 1.48 -1.02 -2.34
N SER A 236 2.04 -1.32 -1.17
CA SER A 236 1.29 -1.73 0.02
C SER A 236 0.22 -0.72 0.39
N GLN A 237 0.59 0.57 0.47
CA GLN A 237 -0.36 1.63 0.79
C GLN A 237 -1.45 1.77 -0.26
N LEU A 238 -1.13 1.79 -1.55
CA LEU A 238 -2.14 1.85 -2.60
C LEU A 238 -3.11 0.67 -2.51
N VAL A 239 -2.60 -0.55 -2.37
CA VAL A 239 -3.42 -1.76 -2.26
C VAL A 239 -4.33 -1.72 -1.05
N ALA A 240 -3.81 -1.35 0.13
CA ALA A 240 -4.61 -1.23 1.34
C ALA A 240 -5.69 -0.14 1.19
N ARG A 241 -5.37 1.00 0.57
CA ARG A 241 -6.36 2.06 0.32
C ARG A 241 -7.47 1.62 -0.63
N PHE A 242 -7.13 0.90 -1.69
CA PHE A 242 -8.11 0.29 -2.57
C PHE A 242 -8.96 -0.76 -1.87
N LYS A 243 -8.37 -1.58 -0.98
CA LYS A 243 -9.09 -2.53 -0.13
C LYS A 243 -10.10 -1.80 0.77
N ILE A 244 -9.66 -0.78 1.51
CA ILE A 244 -10.52 -0.01 2.42
C ILE A 244 -11.65 0.67 1.66
N ALA A 245 -11.36 1.34 0.55
CA ALA A 245 -12.37 1.97 -0.29
C ALA A 245 -13.38 0.93 -0.84
N ALA A 246 -12.90 -0.26 -1.22
CA ALA A 246 -13.78 -1.34 -1.62
C ALA A 246 -14.69 -1.81 -0.48
N MET A 247 -14.16 -1.96 0.73
CA MET A 247 -14.93 -2.38 1.92
C MET A 247 -16.06 -1.39 2.25
N LYS A 248 -15.85 -0.08 2.08
CA LYS A 248 -16.90 0.94 2.24
C LYS A 248 -18.10 0.71 1.32
N ARG A 249 -17.92 0.05 0.15
CA ARG A 249 -19.01 -0.35 -0.75
C ARG A 249 -19.92 -1.44 -0.18
N GLY A 250 -19.61 -2.00 0.98
CA GLY A 250 -20.46 -2.95 1.70
C GLY A 250 -21.87 -2.42 1.96
N ALA A 251 -22.04 -1.10 2.10
CA ALA A 251 -23.34 -0.44 2.26
C ALA A 251 -24.19 -0.41 0.97
N ILE A 252 -23.57 -0.63 -0.20
CA ILE A 252 -24.26 -0.67 -1.51
C ILE A 252 -24.76 -2.10 -1.75
N SER A 253 -25.93 -2.27 -2.39
CA SER A 253 -26.42 -3.60 -2.76
C SER A 253 -25.44 -4.29 -3.74
N GLU A 254 -25.29 -5.62 -3.66
CA GLU A 254 -24.33 -6.35 -4.51
C GLU A 254 -24.59 -6.16 -6.01
N LYS A 255 -25.86 -6.00 -6.40
CA LYS A 255 -26.29 -5.79 -7.80
C LYS A 255 -25.85 -4.44 -8.34
N ASP A 256 -25.82 -3.42 -7.48
CA ASP A 256 -25.49 -2.04 -7.87
C ASP A 256 -23.99 -1.73 -7.70
N ARG A 257 -23.24 -2.61 -7.04
CA ARG A 257 -21.78 -2.51 -6.96
C ARG A 257 -21.19 -2.70 -8.36
N LYS A 258 -20.43 -1.72 -8.83
CA LYS A 258 -19.64 -1.83 -10.07
C LYS A 258 -18.40 -2.68 -9.84
N ASP A 259 -18.04 -3.48 -10.84
CA ASP A 259 -16.77 -4.20 -10.84
C ASP A 259 -15.59 -3.22 -10.95
N PHE A 260 -14.57 -3.45 -10.14
CA PHE A 260 -13.31 -2.71 -10.19
C PHE A 260 -12.15 -3.72 -10.15
N PHE A 261 -11.06 -3.47 -10.89
CA PHE A 261 -9.94 -4.40 -10.98
C PHE A 261 -8.63 -3.77 -10.50
N LEU A 262 -7.90 -4.48 -9.65
CA LEU A 262 -6.56 -4.10 -9.21
C LEU A 262 -5.53 -5.01 -9.90
N TYR A 263 -4.70 -4.41 -10.75
CA TYR A 263 -3.60 -5.04 -11.45
C TYR A 263 -2.28 -4.68 -10.77
N VAL A 264 -1.51 -5.67 -10.34
CA VAL A 264 -0.20 -5.48 -9.71
C VAL A 264 0.84 -6.32 -10.45
N ASP A 265 1.76 -5.67 -11.16
CA ASP A 265 2.79 -6.36 -11.96
C ASP A 265 3.82 -7.10 -11.09
N GLU A 266 4.15 -6.59 -9.91
CA GLU A 266 5.05 -7.28 -8.98
C GLU A 266 4.42 -7.41 -7.59
N ALA A 267 3.76 -8.54 -7.37
CA ALA A 267 3.17 -8.90 -6.09
C ALA A 267 4.21 -8.91 -4.97
N GLY A 268 5.49 -9.22 -5.28
CA GLY A 268 6.60 -9.20 -4.32
C GLY A 268 6.87 -7.85 -3.63
N LEU A 269 6.19 -6.78 -4.06
CA LEU A 269 6.22 -5.47 -3.39
C LEU A 269 5.23 -5.36 -2.22
N ILE A 270 4.27 -6.27 -2.10
CA ILE A 270 3.22 -6.24 -1.08
C ILE A 270 3.52 -7.35 -0.05
N PRO A 271 3.28 -7.11 1.25
CA PRO A 271 3.36 -8.17 2.25
C PRO A 271 2.45 -9.36 1.88
N PRO A 272 2.95 -10.61 1.95
CA PRO A 272 2.16 -11.79 1.59
C PRO A 272 0.86 -11.95 2.39
N ASP A 273 0.88 -11.57 3.67
CA ASP A 273 -0.30 -11.65 4.55
C ASP A 273 -1.37 -10.64 4.10
N SER A 274 -0.98 -9.40 3.80
CA SER A 274 -1.87 -8.38 3.21
C SER A 274 -2.49 -8.85 1.89
N VAL A 275 -1.73 -9.59 1.05
CA VAL A 275 -2.27 -10.21 -0.18
C VAL A 275 -3.29 -11.29 0.14
N GLY A 276 -3.02 -12.16 1.11
CA GLY A 276 -3.95 -13.20 1.55
C GLY A 276 -5.28 -12.61 2.02
N ASP A 277 -5.21 -11.59 2.86
CA ASP A 277 -6.37 -10.87 3.39
C ASP A 277 -7.13 -10.10 2.31
N LEU A 278 -6.43 -9.52 1.33
CA LEU A 278 -7.08 -8.89 0.19
C LEU A 278 -7.87 -9.91 -0.63
N LEU A 279 -7.25 -11.04 -0.99
CA LEU A 279 -7.87 -12.05 -1.85
C LEU A 279 -9.07 -12.76 -1.18
N SER A 280 -9.06 -12.91 0.14
CA SER A 280 -10.14 -13.56 0.88
C SER A 280 -11.41 -12.67 0.97
N GLU A 281 -11.24 -11.34 0.98
CA GLU A 281 -12.34 -10.40 1.20
C GLU A 281 -12.81 -9.68 -0.07
N ALA A 282 -11.92 -9.45 -1.05
CA ALA A 282 -12.15 -8.57 -2.20
C ALA A 282 -13.40 -8.91 -3.01
N ARG A 283 -13.76 -10.20 -3.14
CA ARG A 283 -14.95 -10.62 -3.89
C ARG A 283 -16.25 -10.08 -3.32
N LYS A 284 -16.38 -10.01 -1.99
CA LYS A 284 -17.58 -9.49 -1.32
C LYS A 284 -17.89 -8.07 -1.79
N TYR A 285 -16.86 -7.33 -2.18
CA TYR A 285 -16.94 -5.93 -2.56
C TYR A 285 -16.83 -5.70 -4.07
N ARG A 286 -16.89 -6.74 -4.91
CA ARG A 286 -16.67 -6.65 -6.36
C ARG A 286 -15.34 -5.96 -6.72
N LEU A 287 -14.28 -6.35 -6.01
CA LEU A 287 -12.89 -6.02 -6.33
C LEU A 287 -12.20 -7.26 -6.92
N GLY A 288 -11.88 -7.19 -8.21
CA GLY A 288 -11.09 -8.19 -8.92
C GLY A 288 -9.62 -7.90 -8.71
N VAL A 289 -8.80 -8.94 -8.56
CA VAL A 289 -7.38 -8.76 -8.24
C VAL A 289 -6.58 -9.64 -9.19
N VAL A 290 -5.66 -9.02 -9.92
CA VAL A 290 -4.74 -9.66 -10.85
C VAL A 290 -3.33 -9.34 -10.37
N LEU A 291 -2.65 -10.35 -9.85
CA LEU A 291 -1.31 -10.22 -9.33
C LEU A 291 -0.35 -10.93 -10.27
N SER A 292 0.86 -10.42 -10.41
CA SER A 292 1.91 -11.16 -11.08
C SER A 292 3.23 -11.17 -10.34
N THR A 293 4.06 -12.18 -10.61
CA THR A 293 5.38 -12.31 -10.01
C THR A 293 6.34 -13.03 -10.94
N GLN A 294 7.62 -12.71 -10.79
CA GLN A 294 8.71 -13.36 -11.52
C GLN A 294 9.21 -14.63 -10.82
N TYR A 295 9.11 -14.71 -9.49
CA TYR A 295 9.75 -15.76 -8.71
C TYR A 295 8.74 -16.51 -7.84
N THR A 296 8.82 -17.84 -7.87
CA THR A 296 8.03 -18.72 -7.02
C THR A 296 8.72 -18.90 -5.66
N LYS A 297 8.75 -17.87 -4.80
CA LYS A 297 9.20 -18.09 -3.42
C LYS A 297 8.14 -18.90 -2.66
N ARG A 298 8.54 -20.02 -2.05
CA ARG A 298 7.68 -20.99 -1.31
C ARG A 298 6.68 -20.33 -0.34
N HIS A 299 7.09 -19.26 0.35
CA HIS A 299 6.25 -18.54 1.31
C HIS A 299 5.02 -17.86 0.68
N TRP A 300 5.09 -17.44 -0.58
CA TRP A 300 3.94 -16.85 -1.28
C TRP A 300 2.82 -17.88 -1.49
N PHE A 301 3.17 -19.12 -1.82
CA PHE A 301 2.20 -20.18 -2.05
C PHE A 301 1.60 -20.73 -0.76
N SER A 302 2.31 -20.73 0.36
CA SER A 302 1.71 -21.13 1.65
C SER A 302 0.69 -20.09 2.14
N SER A 303 1.01 -18.79 2.04
CA SER A 303 0.09 -17.73 2.45
C SER A 303 -1.11 -17.62 1.50
N ILE A 304 -0.91 -17.80 0.18
CA ILE A 304 -2.00 -17.75 -0.80
C ILE A 304 -2.79 -19.06 -0.83
N GLY A 305 -2.13 -20.21 -0.78
CA GLY A 305 -2.71 -21.53 -1.04
C GLY A 305 -3.81 -21.95 -0.06
N ASN A 306 -3.75 -21.49 1.20
CA ASN A 306 -4.80 -21.76 2.18
C ASN A 306 -5.97 -20.75 2.12
N LEU A 307 -5.75 -19.54 1.60
CA LEU A 307 -6.74 -18.46 1.56
C LEU A 307 -7.46 -18.32 0.19
N ALA A 308 -6.96 -19.01 -0.84
CA ALA A 308 -7.29 -18.80 -2.25
C ALA A 308 -8.40 -19.71 -2.83
N LYS A 309 -9.51 -19.97 -2.11
CA LYS A 309 -10.67 -20.60 -2.77
C LYS A 309 -11.16 -19.72 -3.93
N GLY A 310 -10.87 -20.10 -5.17
CA GLY A 310 -11.29 -19.42 -6.42
C GLY A 310 -10.29 -18.41 -7.03
N VAL A 311 -9.02 -18.44 -6.63
CA VAL A 311 -7.95 -17.77 -7.39
C VAL A 311 -7.55 -18.68 -8.55
N GLN A 312 -7.49 -18.14 -9.77
CA GLN A 312 -7.01 -18.87 -10.94
C GLN A 312 -5.52 -18.58 -11.14
N PHE A 313 -4.70 -19.63 -11.12
CA PHE A 313 -3.27 -19.52 -11.40
C PHE A 313 -3.02 -19.66 -12.90
N PHE A 314 -2.25 -18.74 -13.45
CA PHE A 314 -1.75 -18.79 -14.82
C PHE A 314 -0.23 -18.77 -14.78
N ILE A 315 0.40 -19.77 -15.41
CA ILE A 315 1.86 -19.89 -15.47
C ILE A 315 2.29 -19.67 -16.92
N LEU A 316 3.06 -18.62 -17.15
CA LEU A 316 3.67 -18.27 -18.43
C LEU A 316 5.10 -18.81 -18.44
N ILE A 317 5.33 -19.87 -19.21
CA ILE A 317 6.61 -20.59 -19.27
C ILE A 317 7.30 -20.29 -20.59
N THR A 318 8.56 -19.87 -20.52
CA THR A 318 9.52 -19.95 -21.63
C THR A 318 10.83 -20.52 -21.06
N ASP A 319 11.09 -21.80 -21.34
CA ASP A 319 12.36 -22.53 -21.18
C ASP A 319 13.18 -22.40 -19.89
N SER A 320 12.57 -22.10 -18.74
CA SER A 320 13.25 -22.14 -17.46
C SER A 320 12.49 -22.97 -16.44
N TYR A 321 13.18 -23.95 -15.86
CA TYR A 321 12.70 -24.94 -14.89
C TYR A 321 11.91 -24.26 -13.75
N ILE A 322 10.59 -24.27 -13.86
CA ILE A 322 9.71 -24.11 -12.70
C ILE A 322 9.56 -25.51 -12.12
N GLN A 323 9.97 -25.73 -10.86
CA GLN A 323 9.67 -26.97 -10.15
C GLN A 323 8.14 -27.09 -9.99
N TYR A 324 7.52 -27.85 -10.90
CA TYR A 324 6.08 -28.08 -10.99
C TYR A 324 5.46 -28.65 -9.71
N ASP A 325 6.26 -29.32 -8.87
CA ASP A 325 5.82 -29.98 -7.63
C ASP A 325 5.22 -29.03 -6.57
N TRP A 326 5.37 -27.71 -6.72
CA TRP A 326 4.87 -26.72 -5.76
C TRP A 326 3.44 -26.25 -6.03
N PHE A 327 2.94 -26.38 -7.25
CA PHE A 327 1.66 -25.79 -7.65
C PHE A 327 0.44 -26.69 -7.37
N PHE A 328 0.65 -28.00 -7.24
CA PHE A 328 -0.43 -29.00 -7.22
C PHE A 328 -0.26 -30.07 -6.14
N LYS A 329 0.22 -29.72 -4.94
CA LYS A 329 -0.08 -30.58 -3.78
C LYS A 329 -1.45 -30.16 -3.23
N PRO A 330 -2.52 -30.96 -3.44
CA PRO A 330 -3.75 -30.71 -2.71
C PRO A 330 -3.42 -30.81 -1.22
N ALA A 331 -3.87 -29.84 -0.44
CA ALA A 331 -3.91 -29.97 1.01
C ALA A 331 -4.95 -31.05 1.35
N ILE A 332 -4.54 -32.32 1.20
CA ILE A 332 -5.23 -33.46 1.80
C ILE A 332 -4.64 -33.59 3.19
N THR A 333 -5.24 -32.90 4.15
CA THR A 333 -5.13 -33.26 5.57
C THR A 333 -6.21 -34.30 5.86
N TYR A 334 -5.79 -35.48 6.29
CA TYR A 334 -6.63 -36.49 6.94
C TYR A 334 -7.14 -35.99 8.29
#